data_AF-A0A7Z6R9Z5-F1
#
_entry.id   AF-A0A7Z6R9Z5-F1
#
_cell.length_a   1.000
_cell.length_b   1.000
_cell.length_c   1.000
_cell.angle_alpha   90.00
_cell.angle_beta   90.00
_cell.angle_gamma   90.00
#
_symmetry.space_group_name_H-M   'P 1'
#
loop_
_entity.id
_entity.type
_entity.pdbx_description
1 polymer ?
#
loop_
_entity_poly.entity_id
_entity_poly.type
_entity_poly.pdbx_seq_one_letter_code
_entity_poly.pdbx_strand_id
1 'polypeptide(L)'
;MNTRTTTYIALMVALLIVLGFIPGIPLGFIPVPIVLQNLGVMLAGALLGSRKGFLAVAIFLLLVAIGAPFLPGGRSGLVTLFGPTAGYLLTYPFAAFFIGLGLEKVKTTKLWVQFLIIWIFGVLLIDICGSIVLSFQTSL
;
A
#
# COMPACT_ATOMS: atom_id res chain seq x y z
N MET A 1 6.16 -3.93 -24.54
CA MET A 1 6.58 -3.92 -23.12
C MET A 1 7.84 -4.75 -22.97
N ASN A 2 8.83 -4.29 -22.22
CA ASN A 2 10.06 -5.03 -21.94
C ASN A 2 9.75 -6.13 -20.90
N THR A 3 10.11 -7.39 -21.17
CA THR A 3 9.83 -8.55 -20.32
C THR A 3 10.29 -8.35 -18.88
N ARG A 4 11.45 -7.72 -18.70
CA ARG A 4 12.02 -7.38 -17.39
C ARG A 4 11.10 -6.52 -16.52
N THR A 5 10.41 -5.56 -17.11
CA THR A 5 9.48 -4.67 -16.39
C THR A 5 8.29 -5.45 -15.86
N THR A 6 7.73 -6.32 -16.70
CA THR A 6 6.62 -7.20 -16.30
C THR A 6 7.03 -8.11 -15.15
N THR A 7 8.23 -8.70 -15.22
CA THR A 7 8.76 -9.55 -14.14
C THR A 7 8.88 -8.79 -12.82
N TYR A 8 9.41 -7.57 -12.83
CA TYR A 8 9.53 -6.79 -11.60
C TYR A 8 8.18 -6.40 -10.97
N ILE A 9 7.20 -6.04 -11.81
CA ILE A 9 5.85 -5.75 -11.33
C ILE A 9 5.22 -7.02 -10.74
N ALA A 10 5.33 -8.16 -11.43
CA ALA A 10 4.80 -9.44 -10.96
C ALA A 10 5.43 -9.88 -9.64
N LEU A 11 6.76 -9.74 -9.49
CA LEU A 11 7.46 -10.05 -8.24
C LEU A 11 7.01 -9.15 -7.08
N MET A 12 6.78 -7.86 -7.33
CA MET A 12 6.29 -6.95 -6.31
C MET A 12 4.83 -7.26 -5.90
N VAL A 13 3.98 -7.63 -6.87
CA VAL A 13 2.63 -8.13 -6.57
C VAL A 13 2.70 -9.38 -5.71
N ALA A 14 3.56 -10.34 -6.06
CA ALA A 14 3.77 -11.56 -5.26
C ALA A 14 4.26 -11.24 -3.84
N LEU A 15 5.17 -10.28 -3.68
CA LEU A 15 5.64 -9.83 -2.38
C LEU A 15 4.50 -9.23 -1.54
N LEU A 16 3.66 -8.36 -2.13
CA LEU A 16 2.49 -7.79 -1.45
C LEU A 16 1.53 -8.89 -0.98
N ILE A 17 1.31 -9.93 -1.79
CA ILE A 17 0.48 -11.08 -1.43
C ILE A 17 1.07 -11.82 -0.24
N VAL A 18 2.37 -12.15 -0.28
CA VAL A 18 3.06 -12.87 0.80
C VAL A 18 3.01 -12.08 2.11
N LEU A 19 3.23 -10.76 2.06
CA LEU A 19 3.11 -9.90 3.25
C LEU A 19 1.66 -9.84 3.77
N GLY A 20 0.66 -10.04 2.90
CA GLY A 20 -0.74 -10.15 3.27
C GLY A 20 -1.11 -11.45 3.99
N PHE A 21 -0.29 -12.49 3.92
CA PHE A 21 -0.52 -13.72 4.69
C PHE A 21 -0.10 -13.59 6.16
N ILE A 22 0.66 -12.54 6.50
CA ILE A 22 1.01 -12.26 7.88
C ILE A 22 -0.26 -11.72 8.57
N PRO A 23 -0.75 -12.37 9.64
CA PRO A 23 -1.97 -11.94 10.30
C PRO A 23 -1.79 -10.56 10.92
N GLY A 24 -2.81 -9.72 10.78
CA GLY A 24 -2.83 -8.41 11.41
C GLY A 24 -3.05 -8.51 12.93
N ILE A 25 -2.52 -7.56 13.67
CA ILE A 25 -2.72 -7.45 15.12
C ILE A 25 -3.95 -6.56 15.34
N PRO A 26 -5.06 -7.09 15.88
CA PRO A 26 -6.27 -6.30 16.08
C PRO A 26 -6.06 -5.22 17.15
N LEU A 27 -6.71 -4.07 16.95
CA LEU A 27 -6.77 -3.00 17.93
C LEU A 27 -8.11 -3.02 18.66
N GLY A 28 -8.10 -2.77 19.98
CA GLY A 28 -9.31 -2.81 20.81
C GLY A 28 -10.22 -1.58 20.67
N PHE A 29 -9.75 -0.51 20.03
CA PHE A 29 -10.43 0.79 19.98
C PHE A 29 -10.84 1.24 18.57
N ILE A 30 -10.31 0.62 17.51
CA ILE A 30 -10.73 0.87 16.12
C ILE A 30 -10.72 -0.45 15.32
N PRO A 31 -11.62 -0.61 14.32
CA PRO A 31 -11.72 -1.82 13.51
C PRO A 31 -10.67 -1.90 12.40
N VAL A 32 -9.45 -1.43 12.66
CA VAL A 32 -8.32 -1.43 11.71
C VAL A 32 -7.13 -2.13 12.37
N PRO A 33 -6.70 -3.31 11.89
CA PRO A 33 -5.56 -4.01 12.47
C PRO A 33 -4.23 -3.36 12.08
N ILE A 34 -3.21 -3.53 12.92
CA ILE A 34 -1.83 -3.26 12.54
C ILE A 34 -1.37 -4.37 11.59
N VAL A 35 -0.81 -4.00 10.44
CA VAL A 35 -0.43 -4.94 9.38
C VAL A 35 0.97 -4.66 8.87
N LEU A 36 1.68 -5.69 8.42
CA LEU A 36 2.99 -5.54 7.77
C LEU A 36 2.88 -5.20 6.28
N GLN A 37 1.70 -5.38 5.67
CA GLN A 37 1.53 -5.31 4.22
C GLN A 37 1.78 -3.91 3.63
N ASN A 38 1.54 -2.84 4.38
CA ASN A 38 1.86 -1.47 3.99
C ASN A 38 3.38 -1.24 3.77
N LEU A 39 4.25 -2.04 4.39
CA LEU A 39 5.68 -2.05 4.08
C LEU A 39 5.92 -2.40 2.61
N GLY A 40 5.19 -3.37 2.06
CA GLY A 40 5.30 -3.75 0.66
C GLY A 40 4.93 -2.60 -0.30
N VAL A 41 3.97 -1.76 0.11
CA VAL A 41 3.57 -0.57 -0.65
C VAL A 41 4.71 0.47 -0.68
N MET A 42 5.35 0.69 0.46
CA MET A 42 6.52 1.57 0.55
C MET A 42 7.67 1.07 -0.33
N LEU A 43 7.94 -0.24 -0.27
CA LEU A 43 8.95 -0.90 -1.11
C LEU A 43 8.62 -0.83 -2.59
N ALA A 44 7.35 -0.96 -2.98
CA ALA A 44 6.92 -0.83 -4.37
C ALA A 44 7.30 0.53 -4.96
N GLY A 45 7.04 1.62 -4.23
CA GLY A 45 7.45 2.96 -4.63
C GLY A 45 8.96 3.14 -4.63
N ALA A 46 9.64 2.69 -3.58
CA ALA A 46 11.08 2.89 -3.41
C ALA A 46 11.94 2.09 -4.41
N LEU A 47 11.53 0.86 -4.76
CA LEU A 47 12.33 -0.04 -5.59
C LEU A 47 11.97 0.02 -7.07
N LEU A 48 10.69 0.19 -7.40
CA LEU A 48 10.23 0.16 -8.81
C LEU A 48 10.06 1.56 -9.41
N GLY A 49 10.06 2.60 -8.59
CA GLY A 49 9.80 3.97 -9.00
C GLY A 49 8.30 4.27 -9.12
N SER A 50 7.98 5.50 -9.52
CA SER A 50 6.63 6.08 -9.45
C SER A 50 5.59 5.26 -10.21
N ARG A 51 5.81 5.06 -11.52
CA ARG A 51 4.83 4.41 -12.41
C ARG A 51 4.69 2.90 -12.15
N LYS A 52 5.81 2.20 -11.98
CA LYS A 52 5.80 0.74 -11.81
C LYS A 52 5.33 0.34 -10.42
N GLY A 53 5.70 1.10 -9.38
CA GLY A 53 5.21 0.92 -8.02
C GLY A 53 3.69 1.11 -7.96
N PHE A 54 3.17 2.19 -8.55
CA PHE A 54 1.73 2.40 -8.70
C PHE A 54 1.03 1.21 -9.36
N LEU A 55 1.54 0.76 -10.52
CA LEU A 55 0.95 -0.36 -11.25
C LEU A 55 0.97 -1.66 -10.44
N ALA A 56 2.07 -1.99 -9.75
CA ALA A 56 2.15 -3.19 -8.92
C ALA A 56 1.09 -3.17 -7.80
N VAL A 57 0.98 -2.05 -7.08
CA VAL A 57 0.00 -1.92 -5.98
C VAL A 57 -1.44 -1.86 -6.51
N ALA A 58 -1.68 -1.20 -7.64
CA ALA A 58 -2.99 -1.17 -8.28
C ALA A 58 -3.43 -2.57 -8.75
N ILE A 59 -2.54 -3.33 -9.39
CA ILE A 59 -2.81 -4.72 -9.80
C ILE A 59 -3.11 -5.58 -8.58
N PHE A 60 -2.33 -5.44 -7.50
CA PHE A 60 -2.59 -6.12 -6.24
C PHE A 60 -4.01 -5.83 -5.71
N LEU A 61 -4.43 -4.56 -5.68
CA LEU A 61 -5.78 -4.20 -5.24
C LEU A 61 -6.87 -4.68 -6.20
N LEU A 62 -6.61 -4.74 -7.50
CA LEU A 62 -7.55 -5.32 -8.47
C LEU A 62 -7.75 -6.81 -8.20
N LEU A 63 -6.69 -7.56 -7.88
CA LEU A 63 -6.80 -8.97 -7.48
C LEU A 63 -7.65 -9.14 -6.22
N VAL A 64 -7.46 -8.26 -5.23
CA VAL A 64 -8.30 -8.23 -4.03
C VAL A 64 -9.75 -7.90 -4.38
N ALA A 65 -9.98 -6.92 -5.26
CA ALA A 65 -11.32 -6.48 -5.67
C ALA A 65 -12.13 -7.60 -6.35
N ILE A 66 -11.48 -8.42 -7.19
CA ILE A 66 -12.12 -9.58 -7.83
C ILE A 66 -12.29 -10.80 -6.90
N GLY A 67 -11.91 -10.67 -5.62
CA GLY A 67 -12.22 -11.66 -4.56
C GLY A 67 -11.03 -12.45 -4.03
N ALA A 68 -9.80 -12.18 -4.46
CA ALA A 68 -8.64 -12.91 -3.97
C ALA A 68 -8.30 -12.54 -2.50
N PRO A 69 -8.12 -13.52 -1.59
CA PRO A 69 -7.90 -13.32 -0.15
C PRO A 69 -6.46 -12.96 0.20
N PHE A 70 -5.96 -11.87 -0.37
CA PHE A 70 -4.58 -11.43 -0.21
C PHE A 70 -4.38 -10.29 0.79
N LEU A 71 -5.44 -9.83 1.45
CA LEU A 71 -5.33 -8.91 2.58
C LEU A 71 -5.17 -9.69 3.90
N PRO A 72 -4.66 -9.05 4.98
CA PRO A 72 -4.35 -9.71 6.23
C PRO A 72 -5.59 -10.30 6.88
N GLY A 73 -5.47 -11.54 7.36
CA GLY A 73 -6.60 -12.31 7.85
C GLY A 73 -7.50 -12.90 6.75
N GLY A 74 -7.00 -12.99 5.51
CA GLY A 74 -7.73 -13.59 4.38
C GLY A 74 -8.88 -12.72 3.85
N ARG A 75 -8.81 -11.41 4.11
CA ARG A 75 -9.85 -10.46 3.67
C ARG A 75 -9.80 -10.27 2.14
N SER A 76 -10.95 -10.11 1.50
CA SER A 76 -11.05 -9.89 0.05
C SER A 76 -12.34 -9.22 -0.39
N GLY A 77 -12.41 -8.93 -1.69
CA GLY A 77 -13.62 -8.49 -2.37
C GLY A 77 -13.88 -7.00 -2.21
N LEU A 78 -14.85 -6.51 -2.99
CA LEU A 78 -15.25 -5.11 -3.01
C LEU A 78 -15.68 -4.59 -1.63
N VAL A 79 -16.25 -5.44 -0.78
CA VAL A 79 -16.65 -5.07 0.59
C VAL A 79 -15.46 -4.50 1.39
N THR A 80 -14.25 -5.01 1.19
CA THR A 80 -13.05 -4.48 1.86
C THR A 80 -12.62 -3.10 1.37
N LEU A 81 -13.00 -2.73 0.14
CA LEU A 81 -12.74 -1.44 -0.47
C LEU A 81 -13.80 -0.37 -0.15
N PHE A 82 -14.91 -0.76 0.49
CA PHE A 82 -15.96 0.15 0.95
C PHE A 82 -16.19 0.10 2.48
N GLY A 83 -15.41 -0.71 3.22
CA GLY A 83 -15.47 -0.81 4.68
C GLY A 83 -14.41 0.05 5.41
N PRO A 84 -14.25 -0.10 6.74
CA PRO A 84 -13.40 0.73 7.63
C PRO A 84 -11.96 0.95 7.18
N THR A 85 -11.39 0.01 6.43
CA THR A 85 -10.01 0.09 5.94
C THR A 85 -9.88 0.66 4.53
N ALA A 86 -10.99 1.04 3.88
CA ALA A 86 -11.03 1.47 2.49
C ALA A 86 -10.07 2.64 2.22
N GLY A 87 -10.06 3.65 3.09
CA GLY A 87 -9.21 4.82 2.92
C GLY A 87 -7.71 4.51 2.94
N TYR A 88 -7.30 3.48 3.69
CA TYR A 88 -5.93 3.01 3.69
C TYR A 88 -5.62 2.33 2.35
N LEU A 89 -6.43 1.33 1.98
CA LEU A 89 -6.22 0.52 0.78
C LEU A 89 -6.23 1.37 -0.50
N LEU A 90 -7.22 2.25 -0.65
CA LEU A 90 -7.34 3.11 -1.85
C LEU A 90 -6.19 4.12 -1.96
N THR A 91 -5.56 4.48 -0.85
CA THR A 91 -4.38 5.35 -0.82
C THR A 91 -3.10 4.63 -1.21
N TYR A 92 -3.01 3.30 -1.08
CA TYR A 92 -1.78 2.54 -1.31
C TYR A 92 -1.14 2.77 -2.69
N PRO A 93 -1.86 2.74 -3.83
CA PRO A 93 -1.25 2.97 -5.14
C PRO A 93 -0.64 4.38 -5.23
N PHE A 94 -1.33 5.38 -4.69
CA PHE A 94 -0.88 6.76 -4.70
C PHE A 94 0.31 6.98 -3.78
N ALA A 95 0.33 6.34 -2.61
CA ALA A 95 1.50 6.35 -1.72
C ALA A 95 2.74 5.80 -2.44
N ALA A 96 2.63 4.62 -3.08
CA ALA A 96 3.73 4.06 -3.87
C ALA A 96 4.17 5.00 -5.01
N PHE A 97 3.22 5.63 -5.70
CA PHE A 97 3.51 6.62 -6.74
C PHE A 97 4.30 7.81 -6.19
N PHE A 98 3.85 8.44 -5.10
CA PHE A 98 4.49 9.63 -4.54
C PHE A 98 5.85 9.33 -3.89
N ILE A 99 6.01 8.17 -3.26
CA ILE A 99 7.32 7.70 -2.78
C ILE A 99 8.30 7.61 -3.96
N GLY A 100 7.91 6.88 -5.02
CA GLY A 100 8.75 6.74 -6.21
C GLY A 100 9.05 8.08 -6.88
N LEU A 101 8.05 8.95 -7.00
CA LEU A 101 8.20 10.27 -7.62
C LEU A 101 9.14 11.17 -6.80
N GLY A 102 9.02 11.15 -5.48
CA GLY A 102 9.88 11.90 -4.56
C GLY A 102 11.34 11.45 -4.69
N LEU A 103 11.59 10.14 -4.66
CA LEU A 103 12.93 9.59 -4.79
C LEU A 103 13.55 9.84 -6.18
N GLU A 104 12.75 9.74 -7.25
CA GLU A 104 13.16 10.03 -8.63
C GLU A 104 13.53 11.51 -8.84
N LYS A 105 12.79 12.44 -8.19
CA LYS A 105 13.01 13.88 -8.33
C LYS A 105 14.15 14.41 -7.47
N VAL A 106 14.24 13.97 -6.21
CA VAL A 106 15.23 14.48 -5.27
C VAL A 106 16.63 13.94 -5.58
N LYS A 107 16.75 12.74 -6.18
CA LYS A 107 18.02 12.12 -6.62
C LYS A 107 19.14 12.16 -5.57
N THR A 108 18.77 12.02 -4.30
CA THR A 108 19.70 12.08 -3.17
C THR A 108 20.13 10.69 -2.74
N THR A 109 21.40 10.55 -2.37
CA THR A 109 21.94 9.34 -1.73
C THR A 109 21.83 9.39 -0.20
N LYS A 110 21.40 10.52 0.37
CA LYS A 110 21.27 10.69 1.82
C LYS A 110 20.10 9.86 2.35
N LEU A 111 20.40 8.81 3.11
CA LEU A 111 19.40 7.88 3.67
C LEU A 111 18.31 8.60 4.49
N TRP A 112 18.66 9.60 5.29
CA TRP A 112 17.67 10.37 6.08
C TRP A 112 16.63 11.10 5.22
N VAL A 113 17.02 11.58 4.04
CA VAL A 113 16.07 12.27 3.13
C VAL A 113 15.15 11.24 2.46
N GLN A 114 15.70 10.09 2.05
CA GLN A 114 14.88 9.00 1.50
C GLN A 114 13.89 8.47 2.55
N PHE A 115 14.35 8.31 3.79
CA PHE A 115 13.52 7.94 4.92
C PHE A 115 12.38 8.94 5.13
N LEU A 116 12.66 10.25 5.12
CA LEU A 116 11.61 11.27 5.26
C LEU A 116 10.57 11.20 4.13
N ILE A 117 10.99 11.00 2.87
CA ILE A 117 10.07 10.84 1.74
C ILE A 117 9.17 9.62 1.94
N ILE A 118 9.75 8.47 2.30
CA ILE A 118 9.02 7.23 2.55
C ILE A 118 8.08 7.40 3.74
N TRP A 119 8.51 8.08 4.80
CA TRP A 119 7.69 8.29 5.99
C TRP A 119 6.50 9.23 5.71
N ILE A 120 6.72 10.33 5.00
CA ILE A 120 5.65 11.27 4.64
C ILE A 120 4.59 10.60 3.76
N PHE A 121 4.99 9.91 2.69
CA PHE A 121 4.03 9.37 1.74
C PHE A 121 3.56 7.95 2.07
N GLY A 122 4.37 7.17 2.77
CA GLY A 122 4.08 5.79 3.15
C GLY A 122 3.41 5.66 4.51
N VAL A 123 3.61 6.61 5.43
CA VAL A 123 2.98 6.59 6.76
C VAL A 123 1.93 7.69 6.83
N LEU A 124 2.35 8.97 6.84
CA LEU A 124 1.41 10.07 7.08
C LEU A 124 0.28 10.13 6.05
N LEU A 125 0.59 10.07 4.75
CA LEU A 125 -0.45 10.13 3.72
C LEU A 125 -1.44 8.97 3.86
N ILE A 126 -0.94 7.75 4.07
CA ILE A 126 -1.78 6.56 4.22
C ILE A 126 -2.67 6.67 5.46
N ASP A 127 -2.09 7.06 6.60
CA ASP A 127 -2.80 7.09 7.87
C ASP A 127 -3.78 8.27 7.95
N ILE A 128 -3.46 9.42 7.35
CA ILE A 128 -4.37 10.57 7.27
C ILE A 128 -5.56 10.23 6.38
N CYS A 129 -5.33 9.75 5.15
CA CYS A 129 -6.43 9.38 4.26
C CYS A 129 -7.27 8.22 4.84
N GLY A 130 -6.61 7.24 5.46
CA GLY A 130 -7.26 6.13 6.14
C GLY A 130 -8.15 6.56 7.31
N SER A 131 -7.62 7.41 8.20
CA SER A 131 -8.35 7.89 9.38
C SER A 131 -9.54 8.77 9.01
N ILE A 132 -9.44 9.59 7.96
CA ILE A 132 -10.57 10.39 7.45
C ILE A 132 -11.72 9.48 7.02
N VAL A 133 -11.45 8.47 6.18
CA VAL A 133 -12.49 7.54 5.70
C VAL A 133 -13.05 6.71 6.86
N LEU A 134 -12.18 6.29 7.78
CA LEU A 134 -12.58 5.56 8.98
C LEU A 134 -13.54 6.40 9.85
N SER A 135 -13.25 7.68 10.08
CA SER A 135 -14.13 8.58 10.85
C SER A 135 -15.54 8.63 10.24
N PHE A 136 -15.65 8.82 8.91
CA PHE A 136 -16.95 8.83 8.23
C PHE A 136 -17.71 7.51 8.33
N GLN A 137 -17.02 6.37 8.26
CA GLN A 137 -17.66 5.05 8.28
C GLN A 137 -18.04 4.58 9.68
N THR A 138 -17.31 5.01 10.70
CA THR A 138 -17.54 4.61 12.09
C THR A 138 -18.27 5.66 12.92
N SER A 139 -18.61 6.82 12.32
CA SER A 139 -19.26 7.96 12.99
C SER A 139 -18.51 8.46 14.23
N LEU A 140 -17.18 8.43 14.15
CA LEU A 140 -16.23 8.98 15.14
C LEU A 140 -15.89 10.43 14.80
#